data_AF-A0A218UW13-F1
#
_entry.id   AF-A0A218UW13-F1
#
_cell.length_a   1.000
_cell.length_b   1.000
_cell.length_c   1.000
_cell.angle_alpha   90.00
_cell.angle_beta   90.00
_cell.angle_gamma   90.00
#
_symmetry.space_group_name_H-M   'P 1'
#
loop_
_entity.id
_entity.type
_entity.pdbx_description
1 polymer ?
#
loop_
_entity_poly.entity_id
_entity_poly.type
_entity_poly.pdbx_seq_one_letter_code
_entity_poly.pdbx_strand_id
1 'polypeptide(L)'
;MDNTLDCLALAGLAGAAFVLLTGCANMVLMALLWLLYLSLVNVGQIWWVLRWESQLLETGFLGIFLCPLWTLSRLPQGSPPSRIVIWSFRWLIFRIMLGAGLIKIRGDRCWRELTCMDYHYETQPVPNPISYFMHRSPWWFHRFETLVNHFIELVVPFFLLLGRRMGILHGLLQILFQVLLIVSGNLSFLNWLTMVPSLACFDDASLGPLFGARLRERAAQRQLPAPGGQRLSLGSCVRRVLNISLGLLIAYLSIPVVLNLVSSRQVMNTSFNPLRIVNTYGAFGSITKERTEVILQGTSSLDPHDPTAVWEEFEFKCKPGDLRRRPCLISPYHYRLDWLMWFAAFQTYEQNEWIIHLAGKLLAQEEETLSLLATNPFAGRDPPRWIRGEHFKYKFSQPGGKHAADGKWWIRKRIGPYFPPVNLQGLRKFFEDRNWPYPVQD
;
A
#
# COMPACT_ATOMS: atom_id res chain seq x y z
N MET A 1 5.70 -22.70 10.52
CA MET A 1 4.56 -21.76 10.60
C MET A 1 4.22 -21.48 12.06
N ASP A 2 4.16 -20.20 12.45
CA ASP A 2 3.72 -19.80 13.79
C ASP A 2 2.19 -19.81 13.85
N ASN A 3 1.63 -20.92 14.33
CA ASN A 3 0.19 -21.15 14.48
C ASN A 3 -0.52 -19.99 15.19
N THR A 4 0.18 -19.23 16.03
CA THR A 4 -0.38 -18.07 16.75
C THR A 4 -0.72 -16.94 15.79
N LEU A 5 0.20 -16.60 14.88
CA LEU A 5 -0.01 -15.53 13.90
C LEU A 5 -1.11 -15.91 12.90
N ASP A 6 -1.15 -17.17 12.49
CA ASP A 6 -2.21 -17.69 11.61
C ASP A 6 -3.58 -17.63 12.31
N CYS A 7 -3.67 -18.04 13.57
CA CYS A 7 -4.89 -17.91 14.36
C CYS A 7 -5.36 -16.45 14.48
N LEU A 8 -4.44 -15.52 14.74
CA LEU A 8 -4.76 -14.08 14.82
C LEU A 8 -5.28 -13.55 13.49
N ALA A 9 -4.61 -13.90 12.38
CA ALA A 9 -5.01 -13.49 11.04
C ALA A 9 -6.38 -14.08 10.65
N LEU A 10 -6.62 -15.36 10.93
CA LEU A 10 -7.89 -16.04 10.67
C LEU A 10 -9.03 -15.48 11.53
N ALA A 11 -8.77 -15.18 12.80
CA ALA A 11 -9.75 -14.52 13.67
C ALA A 11 -10.14 -13.13 13.15
N GLY A 12 -9.15 -12.34 12.73
CA GLY A 12 -9.38 -11.04 12.09
C GLY A 12 -10.17 -11.17 10.79
N LEU A 13 -9.83 -12.14 9.94
CA LEU A 13 -10.54 -12.42 8.70
C LEU A 13 -12.00 -12.84 8.95
N ALA A 14 -12.23 -13.73 9.91
CA ALA A 14 -13.58 -14.18 10.27
C ALA A 14 -14.44 -13.04 10.80
N GLY A 15 -13.88 -12.19 11.68
CA GLY A 15 -14.59 -11.02 12.21
C GLY A 15 -14.87 -9.97 11.13
N ALA A 16 -13.93 -9.72 10.22
CA ALA A 16 -14.14 -8.81 9.09
C ALA A 16 -15.20 -9.36 8.10
N ALA A 17 -15.17 -10.66 7.82
CA ALA A 17 -16.18 -11.34 7.00
C ALA A 17 -17.58 -11.28 7.63
N PHE A 18 -17.68 -11.47 8.94
CA PHE A 18 -18.94 -11.29 9.67
C PHE A 18 -19.49 -9.87 9.48
N VAL A 19 -18.66 -8.83 9.67
CA VAL A 19 -19.08 -7.43 9.47
C VAL A 19 -19.53 -7.18 8.03
N LEU A 20 -18.77 -7.69 7.05
CA LEU A 20 -19.08 -7.52 5.63
C LEU A 20 -20.40 -8.19 5.22
N LEU A 21 -20.60 -9.45 5.63
CA LEU A 21 -21.76 -10.26 5.23
C LEU A 21 -23.03 -9.84 5.97
N THR A 22 -22.92 -9.56 7.27
CA THR A 22 -24.09 -9.19 8.08
C THR A 22 -24.41 -7.71 7.97
N GLY A 23 -23.46 -6.86 7.60
CA GLY A 23 -23.58 -5.40 7.69
C GLY A 23 -23.73 -4.89 9.12
N CYS A 24 -23.50 -5.74 10.12
CA CYS A 24 -23.67 -5.42 11.53
C CYS A 24 -22.31 -5.26 12.19
N ALA A 25 -22.08 -4.11 12.82
CA ALA A 25 -20.86 -3.84 13.58
C ALA A 25 -21.17 -2.92 14.75
N ASN A 26 -20.34 -3.01 15.79
CA ASN A 26 -20.33 -2.10 16.92
C ASN A 26 -18.89 -1.65 17.22
N MET A 27 -18.74 -0.64 18.10
CA MET A 27 -17.43 -0.08 18.43
C MET A 27 -16.48 -1.14 19.00
N VAL A 28 -16.98 -2.07 19.82
CA VAL A 28 -16.16 -3.13 20.43
C VAL A 28 -15.59 -4.08 19.37
N LEU A 29 -16.44 -4.59 18.47
CA LEU A 29 -16.02 -5.49 17.40
C LEU A 29 -15.01 -4.83 16.46
N MET A 30 -15.27 -3.57 16.07
CA MET A 30 -14.33 -2.82 15.22
C MET A 30 -13.00 -2.54 15.94
N ALA A 31 -13.03 -2.25 17.25
CA ALA A 31 -11.83 -2.06 18.05
C ALA A 31 -11.01 -3.36 18.18
N LEU A 32 -11.67 -4.50 18.36
CA LEU A 32 -11.01 -5.81 18.36
C LEU A 32 -10.34 -6.11 17.03
N LEU A 33 -11.03 -5.90 15.90
CA LEU A 33 -10.45 -6.06 14.56
C LEU A 33 -9.24 -5.15 14.35
N TRP A 34 -9.34 -3.90 14.81
CA TRP A 34 -8.24 -2.94 14.74
C TRP A 34 -7.04 -3.37 15.60
N LEU A 35 -7.27 -3.86 16.82
CA LEU A 35 -6.22 -4.36 17.72
C LEU A 35 -5.52 -5.61 17.15
N LEU A 36 -6.28 -6.54 16.57
CA LEU A 36 -5.72 -7.72 15.90
C LEU A 36 -4.82 -7.31 14.72
N TYR A 37 -5.20 -6.29 13.97
CA TYR A 37 -4.35 -5.80 12.88
C TYR A 37 -3.12 -5.04 13.40
N LEU A 38 -3.29 -4.21 14.43
CA LEU A 38 -2.20 -3.47 15.05
C LEU A 38 -1.12 -4.38 15.62
N SER A 39 -1.50 -5.53 16.21
CA SER A 39 -0.54 -6.50 16.72
C SER A 39 0.31 -7.08 15.57
N LEU A 40 -0.31 -7.46 14.45
CA LEU A 40 0.40 -7.94 13.26
C LEU A 40 1.34 -6.88 12.69
N VAL A 41 0.91 -5.62 12.61
CA VAL A 41 1.73 -4.51 12.11
C VAL A 41 2.96 -4.26 13.00
N ASN A 42 2.81 -4.38 14.32
CA ASN A 42 3.91 -4.17 15.26
C ASN A 42 4.91 -5.34 15.28
N VAL A 43 4.44 -6.57 15.14
CA VAL A 43 5.29 -7.77 15.08
C VAL A 43 5.94 -7.93 13.69
N GLY A 44 5.26 -7.51 12.62
CA GLY A 44 5.70 -7.72 11.24
C GLY A 44 6.92 -6.90 10.79
N GLN A 45 7.38 -5.92 11.57
CA GLN A 45 8.60 -5.13 11.33
C GLN A 45 8.73 -4.64 9.87
N ILE A 46 9.82 -5.01 9.18
CA ILE A 46 10.14 -4.58 7.81
C ILE A 46 9.05 -4.98 6.81
N TRP A 47 8.37 -6.10 7.04
CA TRP A 47 7.33 -6.60 6.15
C TRP A 47 6.04 -5.76 6.22
N TRP A 48 5.81 -5.02 7.31
CA TRP A 48 4.64 -4.15 7.56
C TRP A 48 4.98 -2.64 7.62
N VAL A 49 6.11 -2.24 7.03
CA VAL A 49 6.52 -0.82 6.94
C VAL A 49 5.76 -0.03 5.86
N LEU A 50 4.99 -0.72 5.03
CA LEU A 50 4.38 -0.18 3.82
C LEU A 50 3.24 0.80 4.14
N ARG A 51 3.08 1.86 3.33
CA ARG A 51 2.17 2.99 3.63
C ARG A 51 0.71 2.59 3.89
N TRP A 52 0.21 1.65 3.11
CA TRP A 52 -1.19 1.21 3.19
C TRP A 52 -1.49 0.53 4.53
N GLU A 53 -0.48 0.01 5.23
CA GLU A 53 -0.61 -0.55 6.58
C GLU A 53 -1.00 0.54 7.59
N SER A 54 -0.25 1.65 7.58
CA SER A 54 -0.52 2.80 8.45
C SER A 54 -1.83 3.49 8.10
N GLN A 55 -2.18 3.57 6.81
CA GLN A 55 -3.50 4.08 6.40
C GLN A 55 -4.64 3.16 6.83
N LEU A 56 -4.45 1.84 6.82
CA LEU A 56 -5.50 0.89 7.21
C LEU A 56 -5.76 1.00 8.71
N LEU A 57 -4.71 1.12 9.52
CA LEU A 57 -4.85 1.38 10.95
C LEU A 57 -5.59 2.69 11.24
N GLU A 58 -5.25 3.76 10.54
CA GLU A 58 -5.93 5.04 10.77
C GLU A 58 -7.39 5.03 10.29
N THR A 59 -7.66 4.47 9.12
CA THR A 59 -9.01 4.35 8.56
C THR A 59 -9.87 3.42 9.42
N GLY A 60 -9.30 2.30 9.88
CA GLY A 60 -9.95 1.35 10.78
C GLY A 60 -10.26 1.96 12.13
N PHE A 61 -9.32 2.73 12.71
CA PHE A 61 -9.53 3.46 13.96
C PHE A 61 -10.70 4.45 13.85
N LEU A 62 -10.76 5.25 12.78
CA LEU A 62 -11.90 6.14 12.55
C LEU A 62 -13.21 5.35 12.32
N GLY A 63 -13.12 4.19 11.67
CA GLY A 63 -14.23 3.27 11.44
C GLY A 63 -14.90 2.78 12.72
N ILE A 64 -14.14 2.64 13.83
CA ILE A 64 -14.69 2.29 15.15
C ILE A 64 -15.83 3.25 15.51
N PHE A 65 -15.63 4.55 15.35
CA PHE A 65 -16.57 5.58 15.82
C PHE A 65 -17.76 5.84 14.86
N LEU A 66 -17.72 5.27 13.65
CA LEU A 66 -18.90 5.22 12.76
C LEU A 66 -19.98 4.28 13.33
N CYS A 67 -19.55 3.21 14.00
CA CYS A 67 -20.45 2.19 14.52
C CYS A 67 -21.18 2.64 15.80
N PRO A 68 -22.36 2.07 16.09
CA PRO A 68 -22.98 2.17 17.41
C PRO A 68 -22.10 1.53 18.49
N LEU A 69 -22.25 1.95 19.74
CA LEU A 69 -21.46 1.41 20.86
C LEU A 69 -21.69 -0.09 21.09
N TRP A 70 -22.95 -0.48 21.22
CA TRP A 70 -23.32 -1.84 21.67
C TRP A 70 -24.13 -2.62 20.64
N THR A 71 -24.98 -1.94 19.87
CA THR A 71 -25.97 -2.59 19.00
C THR A 71 -25.34 -3.17 17.74
N LEU A 72 -25.65 -4.43 17.41
CA LEU A 72 -25.29 -5.06 16.12
C LEU A 72 -26.40 -4.89 15.08
N SER A 73 -26.90 -3.66 14.92
CA SER A 73 -27.91 -3.34 13.92
C SER A 73 -27.24 -2.73 12.68
N ARG A 74 -27.72 -3.10 11.49
CA ARG A 74 -27.24 -2.53 10.22
C ARG A 74 -27.49 -1.02 10.14
N LEU A 75 -28.66 -0.58 10.62
CA LEU A 75 -29.12 0.81 10.51
C LEU A 75 -29.86 1.21 11.80
N PRO A 76 -29.12 1.46 12.91
CA PRO A 76 -29.70 1.90 14.17
C PRO A 76 -30.30 3.32 14.06
N GLN A 77 -31.61 3.45 14.32
CA GLN A 77 -32.35 4.72 14.20
C GLN A 77 -31.87 5.82 15.17
N GLY A 78 -31.36 5.45 16.35
CA GLY A 78 -30.97 6.40 17.41
C GLY A 78 -29.49 6.81 17.39
N SER A 79 -28.73 6.43 16.36
CA SER A 79 -27.27 6.57 16.42
C SER A 79 -26.68 7.01 15.08
N PRO A 80 -27.07 8.19 14.56
CA PRO A 80 -26.53 8.72 13.31
C PRO A 80 -25.01 8.93 13.40
N PRO A 81 -24.28 8.85 12.27
CA PRO A 81 -22.86 9.16 12.23
C PRO A 81 -22.60 10.58 12.75
N SER A 82 -21.64 10.71 13.67
CA SER A 82 -21.27 12.01 14.21
C SER A 82 -20.59 12.86 13.14
N ARG A 83 -20.95 14.15 13.08
CA ARG A 83 -20.27 15.13 12.22
C ARG A 83 -18.77 15.19 12.49
N ILE A 84 -18.34 14.95 13.73
CA ILE A 84 -16.91 14.91 14.10
C ILE A 84 -16.23 13.78 13.33
N VAL A 85 -16.81 12.57 13.34
CA VAL A 85 -16.24 11.40 12.65
C VAL A 85 -16.20 11.63 11.13
N ILE A 86 -17.29 12.16 10.55
CA ILE A 86 -17.33 12.52 9.12
C ILE A 86 -16.24 13.54 8.77
N TRP A 87 -16.04 14.57 9.59
CA TRP A 87 -14.96 15.53 9.40
C TRP A 87 -13.57 14.92 9.63
N SER A 88 -13.41 13.94 10.51
CA SER A 88 -12.16 13.19 10.66
C SER A 88 -11.81 12.41 9.38
N PHE A 89 -12.79 11.80 8.70
CA PHE A 89 -12.58 11.17 7.40
C PHE A 89 -12.26 12.19 6.29
N ARG A 90 -12.96 13.34 6.28
CA ARG A 90 -12.65 14.44 5.35
C ARG A 90 -11.26 15.00 5.58
N TRP A 91 -10.85 15.12 6.84
CA TRP A 91 -9.49 15.50 7.21
C TRP A 91 -8.48 14.46 6.73
N LEU A 92 -8.77 13.16 6.90
CA LEU A 92 -7.93 12.06 6.40
C LEU A 92 -7.70 12.13 4.87
N ILE A 93 -8.75 12.31 4.06
CA ILE A 93 -8.53 12.44 2.61
C ILE A 93 -7.81 13.75 2.26
N PHE A 94 -8.14 14.86 2.94
CA PHE A 94 -7.46 16.15 2.73
C PHE A 94 -5.95 16.02 2.93
N ARG A 95 -5.53 15.46 4.07
CA ARG A 95 -4.12 15.32 4.45
C ARG A 95 -3.38 14.28 3.62
N ILE A 96 -4.05 13.22 3.16
CA ILE A 96 -3.47 12.27 2.20
C ILE A 96 -3.12 12.98 0.89
N MET A 97 -4.10 13.66 0.29
CA MET A 97 -3.94 14.24 -1.05
C MET A 97 -3.02 15.46 -1.03
N LEU A 98 -3.22 16.37 -0.07
CA LEU A 98 -2.36 17.55 0.06
C LEU A 98 -0.92 17.16 0.42
N GLY A 99 -0.74 16.18 1.30
CA GLY A 99 0.58 15.66 1.66
C GLY A 99 1.31 15.03 0.47
N ALA A 100 0.60 14.29 -0.39
CA ALA A 100 1.13 13.72 -1.62
C ALA A 100 1.49 14.79 -2.66
N GLY A 101 0.65 15.80 -2.86
CA GLY A 101 0.96 16.88 -3.81
C GLY A 101 2.13 17.76 -3.37
N LEU A 102 2.18 18.12 -2.08
CA LEU A 102 3.24 18.99 -1.56
C LEU A 102 4.61 18.31 -1.61
N ILE A 103 4.69 17.01 -1.30
CA ILE A 103 5.96 16.29 -1.35
C ILE A 103 6.46 16.15 -2.79
N LYS A 104 5.58 16.04 -3.80
CA LYS A 104 5.96 15.99 -5.21
C LYS A 104 6.60 17.30 -5.67
N ILE A 105 5.94 18.43 -5.41
CA ILE A 105 6.50 19.76 -5.75
C ILE A 105 7.83 20.01 -5.03
N ARG A 106 7.96 19.59 -3.77
CA ARG A 106 9.17 19.81 -2.97
C ARG A 106 10.29 18.83 -3.29
N GLY A 107 9.97 17.57 -3.61
CA GLY A 107 10.89 16.44 -3.61
C GLY A 107 11.74 16.30 -4.86
N ASP A 108 11.20 16.56 -6.05
CA ASP A 108 11.94 16.39 -7.31
C ASP A 108 11.64 17.51 -8.29
N ARG A 109 12.66 17.87 -9.07
CA ARG A 109 12.58 18.87 -10.13
C ARG A 109 11.67 18.41 -11.27
N CYS A 110 11.58 17.10 -11.55
CA CYS A 110 10.71 16.60 -12.63
C CYS A 110 9.23 16.94 -12.41
N TRP A 111 8.78 17.11 -11.16
CA TRP A 111 7.38 17.44 -10.86
C TRP A 111 7.08 18.88 -11.29
N ARG A 112 8.02 19.79 -11.05
CA ARG A 112 7.93 21.20 -11.44
C ARG A 112 8.08 21.39 -12.96
N GLU A 113 8.87 20.53 -13.60
CA GLU A 113 9.08 20.53 -15.05
C GLU A 113 8.02 19.70 -15.81
N LEU A 114 7.08 19.06 -15.10
CA LEU A 114 5.98 18.25 -15.63
C LEU A 114 6.43 16.97 -16.38
N THR A 115 7.63 16.47 -16.13
CA THR A 115 8.24 15.33 -16.83
C THR A 115 8.26 14.03 -16.03
N CYS A 116 7.80 14.01 -14.78
CA CYS A 116 7.89 12.80 -13.95
C CYS A 116 7.14 11.59 -14.56
N MET A 117 6.02 11.84 -15.24
CA MET A 117 5.22 10.77 -15.85
C MET A 117 5.91 10.12 -17.07
N ASP A 118 6.93 10.77 -17.65
CA ASP A 118 7.78 10.17 -18.70
C ASP A 118 8.54 8.93 -18.18
N TYR A 119 8.75 8.84 -16.86
CA TYR A 119 9.51 7.75 -16.22
C TYR A 119 8.62 6.84 -15.37
N HIS A 120 7.63 7.41 -14.68
CA HIS A 120 6.89 6.75 -13.60
C HIS A 120 6.30 5.39 -13.99
N TYR A 121 5.70 5.27 -15.17
CA TYR A 121 5.04 4.02 -15.59
C TYR A 121 5.97 2.82 -15.69
N GLU A 122 7.23 3.04 -16.08
CA GLU A 122 8.26 1.99 -16.16
C GLU A 122 8.91 1.75 -14.79
N THR A 123 9.13 2.81 -14.01
CA THR A 123 9.92 2.73 -12.77
C THR A 123 9.12 2.45 -11.50
N GLN A 124 7.79 2.56 -11.54
CA GLN A 124 6.89 2.27 -10.41
C GLN A 124 7.05 0.86 -9.84
N PRO A 125 6.76 0.60 -8.55
CA PRO A 125 7.09 -0.64 -7.84
C PRO A 125 6.78 -1.94 -8.59
N VAL A 126 5.51 -2.13 -8.93
CA VAL A 126 5.03 -3.27 -9.71
C VAL A 126 4.15 -2.74 -10.85
N PRO A 127 4.70 -2.51 -12.04
CA PRO A 127 3.88 -2.07 -13.16
C PRO A 127 2.89 -3.15 -13.59
N ASN A 128 1.82 -2.73 -14.26
CA ASN A 128 0.83 -3.61 -14.82
C ASN A 128 0.87 -3.55 -16.36
N PRO A 129 0.08 -4.37 -17.07
CA PRO A 129 0.07 -4.34 -18.54
C PRO A 129 -0.32 -2.99 -19.14
N ILE A 130 -1.18 -2.22 -18.45
CA ILE A 130 -1.62 -0.90 -18.93
C ILE A 130 -0.47 0.10 -18.81
N SER A 131 0.33 0.02 -17.75
CA SER A 131 1.54 0.83 -17.56
C SER A 131 2.50 0.73 -18.75
N TYR A 132 2.67 -0.48 -19.31
CA TYR A 132 3.51 -0.72 -20.48
C TYR A 132 3.08 0.09 -21.71
N PHE A 133 1.76 0.20 -21.93
CA PHE A 133 1.20 1.00 -23.02
C PHE A 133 1.20 2.50 -22.68
N MET A 134 0.81 2.87 -21.46
CA MET A 134 0.77 4.27 -21.01
C MET A 134 2.15 4.92 -21.04
N HIS A 135 3.23 4.18 -20.74
CA HIS A 135 4.60 4.67 -20.84
C HIS A 135 4.98 5.15 -22.25
N ARG A 136 4.25 4.73 -23.29
CA ARG A 136 4.51 5.10 -24.69
C ARG A 136 3.63 6.24 -25.16
N SER A 137 2.82 6.83 -24.28
CA SER A 137 2.02 7.99 -24.62
C SER A 137 2.91 9.18 -25.00
N PRO A 138 2.42 10.11 -25.83
CA PRO A 138 3.20 11.29 -26.20
C PRO A 138 3.56 12.16 -25.00
N TRP A 139 4.68 12.88 -25.08
CA TRP A 139 5.17 13.77 -24.01
C TRP A 139 4.13 14.80 -23.53
N TRP A 140 3.26 15.31 -24.42
CA TRP A 140 2.24 16.29 -24.05
C TRP A 140 1.18 15.68 -23.12
N PHE A 141 0.90 14.38 -23.30
CA PHE A 141 -0.03 13.63 -22.46
C PHE A 141 0.54 13.46 -21.06
N HIS A 142 1.82 13.09 -20.94
CA HIS A 142 2.50 12.98 -19.65
C HIS A 142 2.60 14.31 -18.87
N ARG A 143 2.80 15.43 -19.58
CA ARG A 143 2.73 16.75 -18.96
C ARG A 143 1.33 17.08 -18.47
N PHE A 144 0.30 16.76 -19.28
CA PHE A 144 -1.09 16.92 -18.88
C PHE A 144 -1.43 16.08 -17.66
N GLU A 145 -1.05 14.80 -17.63
CA GLU A 145 -1.22 13.92 -16.47
C GLU A 145 -0.57 14.50 -15.22
N THR A 146 0.65 15.02 -15.36
CA THR A 146 1.36 15.66 -14.24
C THR A 146 0.62 16.89 -13.74
N LEU A 147 0.09 17.73 -14.64
CA LEU A 147 -0.72 18.89 -14.26
C LEU A 147 -2.03 18.50 -13.57
N VAL A 148 -2.74 17.50 -14.09
CA VAL A 148 -3.96 16.96 -13.47
C VAL A 148 -3.65 16.40 -12.08
N ASN A 149 -2.54 15.66 -11.93
CA ASN A 149 -2.09 15.17 -10.63
C ASN A 149 -1.91 16.34 -9.63
N HIS A 150 -1.23 17.42 -10.03
CA HIS A 150 -1.09 18.61 -9.17
C HIS A 150 -2.43 19.27 -8.83
N PHE A 151 -3.34 19.39 -9.79
CA PHE A 151 -4.66 19.96 -9.55
C PHE A 151 -5.47 19.13 -8.53
N ILE A 152 -5.52 17.81 -8.71
CA ILE A 152 -6.27 16.90 -7.83
C ILE A 152 -5.65 16.83 -6.42
N GLU A 153 -4.33 16.89 -6.31
CA GLU A 153 -3.65 16.75 -5.02
C GLU A 153 -3.47 18.06 -4.26
N LEU A 154 -3.34 19.21 -4.95
CA LEU A 154 -3.07 20.50 -4.31
C LEU A 154 -4.27 21.44 -4.28
N VAL A 155 -5.15 21.40 -5.27
CA VAL A 155 -6.27 22.36 -5.36
C VAL A 155 -7.56 21.73 -4.87
N VAL A 156 -7.90 20.54 -5.38
CA VAL A 156 -9.17 19.87 -5.06
C VAL A 156 -9.38 19.66 -3.56
N PRO A 157 -8.39 19.33 -2.70
CA PRO A 157 -8.63 19.15 -1.26
C PRO A 157 -9.33 20.35 -0.60
N PHE A 158 -9.04 21.57 -1.05
CA PHE A 158 -9.66 22.79 -0.51
C PHE A 158 -11.16 22.91 -0.84
N PHE A 159 -11.68 22.16 -1.81
CA PHE A 159 -13.11 22.12 -2.12
C PHE A 159 -13.97 21.63 -0.94
N LEU A 160 -13.38 20.87 0.00
CA LEU A 160 -14.03 20.49 1.25
C LEU A 160 -14.47 21.69 2.10
N LEU A 161 -13.83 22.85 1.93
CA LEU A 161 -14.14 24.09 2.65
C LEU A 161 -15.18 24.96 1.91
N LEU A 162 -15.50 24.64 0.65
CA LEU A 162 -16.33 25.46 -0.24
C LEU A 162 -17.81 25.02 -0.27
N GLY A 163 -18.28 24.37 0.80
CA GLY A 163 -19.67 23.96 0.98
C GLY A 163 -20.06 22.65 0.29
N ARG A 164 -21.37 22.36 0.28
CA ARG A 164 -21.92 21.04 -0.08
C ARG A 164 -21.57 20.57 -1.50
N ARG A 165 -21.81 21.41 -2.50
CA ARG A 165 -21.61 21.04 -3.92
C ARG A 165 -20.15 20.74 -4.23
N MET A 166 -19.25 21.59 -3.71
CA MET A 166 -17.81 21.42 -3.88
C MET A 166 -17.28 20.22 -3.10
N GLY A 167 -17.84 19.91 -1.91
CA GLY A 167 -17.55 18.67 -1.20
C GLY A 167 -17.90 17.41 -2.00
N ILE A 168 -19.06 17.37 -2.64
CA ILE A 168 -19.44 16.26 -3.53
C ILE A 168 -18.49 16.16 -4.72
N LEU A 169 -18.17 17.30 -5.36
CA LEU A 169 -17.22 17.34 -6.47
C LEU A 169 -15.83 16.84 -6.04
N HIS A 170 -15.35 17.23 -4.85
CA HIS A 170 -14.13 16.69 -4.25
C HIS A 170 -14.19 15.17 -4.17
N GLY A 171 -15.24 14.62 -3.53
CA GLY A 171 -15.38 13.17 -3.38
C GLY A 171 -15.34 12.43 -4.73
N LEU A 172 -16.04 12.95 -5.75
CA LEU A 172 -16.05 12.35 -7.09
C LEU A 172 -14.69 12.40 -7.76
N LEU A 173 -14.03 13.57 -7.75
CA LEU A 173 -12.71 13.76 -8.35
C LEU A 173 -11.66 12.88 -7.67
N GLN A 174 -11.70 12.76 -6.33
CA GLN A 174 -10.80 11.87 -5.61
C GLN A 174 -11.02 10.41 -5.95
N ILE A 175 -12.27 9.92 -5.96
CA ILE A 175 -12.57 8.53 -6.33
C ILE A 175 -12.12 8.24 -7.76
N LEU A 176 -12.46 9.11 -8.72
CA LEU A 176 -12.06 8.97 -10.11
C LEU A 176 -10.53 8.91 -10.24
N PHE A 177 -9.82 9.80 -9.55
CA PHE A 177 -8.36 9.81 -9.55
C PHE A 177 -7.77 8.51 -9.00
N GLN A 178 -8.30 7.99 -7.87
CA GLN A 178 -7.86 6.70 -7.33
C GLN A 178 -8.14 5.53 -8.29
N VAL A 179 -9.27 5.54 -9.01
CA VAL A 179 -9.59 4.52 -10.03
C VAL A 179 -8.57 4.56 -11.16
N LEU A 180 -8.23 5.75 -11.66
CA LEU A 180 -7.21 5.90 -12.72
C LEU A 180 -5.85 5.38 -12.25
N LEU A 181 -5.45 5.67 -11.01
CA LEU A 181 -4.21 5.14 -10.43
C LEU A 181 -4.20 3.60 -10.38
N ILE A 182 -5.32 2.96 -9.96
CA ILE A 182 -5.46 1.50 -9.94
C ILE A 182 -5.35 0.90 -11.34
N VAL A 183 -5.99 1.51 -12.33
CA VAL A 183 -5.93 1.07 -13.72
C VAL A 183 -4.50 1.18 -14.25
N SER A 184 -3.77 2.22 -13.86
CA SER A 184 -2.47 2.54 -14.42
C SER A 184 -1.28 1.80 -13.78
N GLY A 185 -1.44 1.17 -12.61
CA GLY A 185 -0.36 0.45 -11.91
C GLY A 185 -0.80 -0.32 -10.67
N ASN A 186 0.04 -1.24 -10.17
CA ASN A 186 -0.26 -1.98 -8.94
C ASN A 186 0.33 -1.26 -7.72
N LEU A 187 -0.50 -0.50 -7.00
CA LEU A 187 -0.13 0.20 -5.76
C LEU A 187 -0.75 -0.47 -4.51
N SER A 188 -0.83 -1.80 -4.50
CA SER A 188 -1.49 -2.58 -3.44
C SER A 188 -2.95 -2.14 -3.25
N PHE A 189 -3.46 -2.19 -2.02
CA PHE A 189 -4.77 -1.69 -1.61
C PHE A 189 -4.77 -0.21 -1.20
N LEU A 190 -3.67 0.52 -1.41
CA LEU A 190 -3.54 1.93 -1.02
C LEU A 190 -4.62 2.82 -1.65
N ASN A 191 -4.77 2.72 -2.97
CA ASN A 191 -5.71 3.56 -3.72
C ASN A 191 -7.17 3.22 -3.36
N TRP A 192 -7.47 1.92 -3.22
CA TRP A 192 -8.76 1.42 -2.76
C TRP A 192 -9.13 1.98 -1.38
N LEU A 193 -8.16 1.95 -0.46
CA LEU A 193 -8.32 2.46 0.89
C LEU A 193 -8.47 4.00 0.91
N THR A 194 -7.88 4.71 -0.06
CA THR A 194 -8.00 6.16 -0.20
C THR A 194 -9.37 6.59 -0.74
N MET A 195 -10.09 5.70 -1.44
CA MET A 195 -11.48 5.96 -1.82
C MET A 195 -12.42 5.99 -0.61
N VAL A 196 -12.16 5.18 0.42
CA VAL A 196 -13.01 5.06 1.62
C VAL A 196 -13.27 6.41 2.32
N PRO A 197 -12.25 7.21 2.71
CA PRO A 197 -12.51 8.53 3.30
C PRO A 197 -13.17 9.52 2.34
N SER A 198 -13.03 9.33 1.02
CA SER A 198 -13.72 10.15 0.02
C SER A 198 -15.24 9.95 0.07
N LEU A 199 -15.72 8.78 0.53
CA LEU A 199 -17.16 8.52 0.71
C LEU A 199 -17.80 9.47 1.74
N ALA A 200 -17.03 9.98 2.71
CA ALA A 200 -17.52 10.94 3.72
C ALA A 200 -17.86 12.33 3.12
N CYS A 201 -17.57 12.55 1.84
CA CYS A 201 -17.92 13.76 1.11
C CYS A 201 -19.37 13.77 0.60
N PHE A 202 -19.99 12.60 0.50
CA PHE A 202 -21.34 12.44 -0.02
C PHE A 202 -22.37 12.42 1.12
N ASP A 203 -23.57 12.93 0.83
CA ASP A 203 -24.73 12.81 1.71
C ASP A 203 -25.78 11.84 1.14
N ASP A 204 -26.72 11.41 1.98
CA ASP A 204 -27.78 10.47 1.60
C ASP A 204 -28.57 10.93 0.36
N ALA A 205 -28.76 12.25 0.20
CA ALA A 205 -29.48 12.79 -0.95
C ALA A 205 -28.68 12.67 -2.25
N SER A 206 -27.35 12.84 -2.19
CA SER A 206 -26.46 12.68 -3.34
C SER A 206 -26.28 11.22 -3.76
N LEU A 207 -26.32 10.28 -2.80
CA LEU A 207 -26.21 8.84 -3.07
C LEU A 207 -27.56 8.18 -3.39
N GLY A 208 -28.67 8.82 -3.01
CA GLY A 208 -30.03 8.31 -3.22
C GLY A 208 -30.30 7.74 -4.61
N PRO A 209 -29.90 8.39 -5.72
CA PRO A 209 -30.10 7.88 -7.08
C PRO A 209 -29.45 6.51 -7.37
N LEU A 210 -28.42 6.11 -6.62
CA LEU A 210 -27.77 4.80 -6.77
C LEU A 210 -28.61 3.63 -6.21
N PHE A 211 -29.70 3.94 -5.48
CA PHE A 211 -30.52 2.96 -4.79
C PHE A 211 -31.98 2.95 -5.28
N GLY A 212 -32.59 1.76 -5.29
CA GLY A 212 -33.99 1.57 -5.69
C GLY A 212 -34.98 2.35 -4.80
N ALA A 213 -36.16 2.68 -5.36
CA ALA A 213 -37.18 3.50 -4.69
C ALA A 213 -37.57 2.97 -3.29
N ARG A 214 -37.75 1.65 -3.16
CA ARG A 214 -38.07 0.99 -1.87
C ARG A 214 -37.03 1.24 -0.78
N LEU A 215 -35.73 1.31 -1.13
CA LEU A 215 -34.67 1.54 -0.14
C LEU A 215 -34.64 3.01 0.27
N ARG A 216 -34.84 3.92 -0.70
CA ARG A 216 -34.96 5.37 -0.45
C ARG A 216 -36.13 5.69 0.47
N GLU A 217 -37.30 5.10 0.23
CA GLU A 217 -38.48 5.26 1.08
C GLU A 217 -38.22 4.75 2.51
N ARG A 218 -37.63 3.56 2.65
CA ARG A 218 -37.26 3.00 3.97
C ARG A 218 -36.25 3.89 4.72
N ALA A 219 -35.30 4.49 4.00
CA ALA A 219 -34.34 5.41 4.59
C ALA A 219 -35.02 6.71 5.05
N ALA A 220 -35.88 7.30 4.20
CA ALA A 220 -36.65 8.49 4.53
C ALA A 220 -37.58 8.28 5.73
N GLN A 221 -38.29 7.15 5.78
CA GLN A 221 -39.15 6.79 6.91
C GLN A 221 -38.38 6.67 8.23
N ARG A 222 -37.10 6.24 8.18
CA ARG A 222 -36.24 6.11 9.36
C ARG A 222 -35.62 7.43 9.82
N GLN A 223 -35.53 8.43 8.93
CA GLN A 223 -35.08 9.78 9.29
C GLN A 223 -36.18 10.59 9.98
N LEU A 224 -37.45 10.16 9.88
CA LEU A 224 -38.54 10.80 10.60
C LEU A 224 -38.32 10.70 12.12
N PRO A 225 -38.49 11.80 12.87
CA PRO A 225 -38.35 11.78 14.32
C PRO A 225 -39.37 10.81 14.93
N ALA A 226 -38.90 9.96 15.85
CA ALA A 226 -39.78 9.02 16.56
C ALA A 226 -40.89 9.80 17.30
N PRO A 227 -42.16 9.37 17.22
CA PRO A 227 -43.24 10.00 17.97
C PRO A 227 -43.00 9.80 19.47
N GLY A 228 -42.80 10.90 20.20
CA GLY A 228 -42.39 10.92 21.60
C GLY A 228 -40.89 11.19 21.73
N GLY A 229 -40.53 12.44 22.05
CA GLY A 229 -39.15 12.95 22.05
C GLY A 229 -38.12 11.95 22.60
N GLN A 230 -37.05 11.71 21.84
CA GLN A 230 -36.00 10.77 22.22
C GLN A 230 -35.39 11.17 23.56
N ARG A 231 -35.74 10.45 24.63
CA ARG A 231 -34.96 10.48 25.87
C ARG A 231 -33.53 10.07 25.52
N LEU A 232 -32.56 10.92 25.85
CA LEU A 232 -31.15 10.62 25.66
C LEU A 232 -30.81 9.35 26.46
N SER A 233 -30.68 8.22 25.77
CA SER A 233 -30.17 6.99 26.36
C SER A 233 -28.76 7.23 26.89
N LEU A 234 -28.41 6.62 28.02
CA LEU A 234 -27.04 6.62 28.58
C LEU A 234 -26.00 6.30 27.48
N GLY A 235 -26.28 5.33 26.60
CA GLY A 235 -25.40 4.98 25.49
C GLY A 235 -25.22 6.10 24.45
N SER A 236 -26.23 6.93 24.23
CA SER A 236 -26.11 8.10 23.34
C SER A 236 -25.22 9.19 23.96
N CYS A 237 -25.32 9.38 25.28
CA CYS A 237 -24.45 10.31 26.02
C CYS A 237 -22.98 9.84 25.97
N VAL A 238 -22.72 8.56 26.30
CA VAL A 238 -21.37 7.97 26.23
C VAL A 238 -20.80 8.10 24.83
N ARG A 239 -21.59 7.81 23.78
CA ARG A 239 -21.13 7.97 22.39
C ARG A 239 -20.78 9.41 22.06
N ARG A 240 -21.58 10.38 22.54
CA ARG A 240 -21.30 11.80 22.33
C ARG A 240 -19.99 12.22 22.99
N VAL A 241 -19.75 11.79 24.23
CA VAL A 241 -18.48 12.04 24.93
C VAL A 241 -17.32 11.42 24.15
N LEU A 242 -17.42 10.15 23.75
CA LEU A 242 -16.37 9.48 22.96
C LEU A 242 -16.07 10.19 21.64
N ASN A 243 -17.10 10.66 20.92
CA ASN A 243 -16.91 11.42 19.68
C ASN A 243 -16.24 12.78 19.91
N ILE A 244 -16.57 13.48 21.01
CA ILE A 244 -15.91 14.75 21.36
C ILE A 244 -14.45 14.48 21.73
N SER A 245 -14.19 13.45 22.56
CA SER A 245 -12.84 13.02 22.91
C SER A 245 -12.02 12.64 21.68
N LEU A 246 -12.63 11.93 20.71
CA LEU A 246 -12.00 11.65 19.42
C LEU A 246 -11.63 12.96 18.68
N GLY A 247 -12.56 13.92 18.61
CA GLY A 247 -12.30 15.20 17.96
C GLY A 247 -11.11 15.94 18.57
N LEU A 248 -11.03 15.99 19.91
CA LEU A 248 -9.91 16.58 20.64
C LEU A 248 -8.60 15.82 20.40
N LEU A 249 -8.64 14.48 20.41
CA LEU A 249 -7.49 13.63 20.13
C LEU A 249 -6.95 13.86 18.70
N ILE A 250 -7.82 13.86 17.70
CA ILE A 250 -7.44 14.09 16.30
C ILE A 250 -6.89 15.51 16.13
N ALA A 251 -7.48 16.52 16.77
CA ALA A 251 -6.96 17.89 16.73
C ALA A 251 -5.55 17.97 17.33
N TYR A 252 -5.33 17.37 18.50
CA TYR A 252 -4.03 17.34 19.16
C TYR A 252 -2.98 16.60 18.32
N LEU A 253 -3.28 15.38 17.86
CA LEU A 253 -2.36 14.58 17.03
C LEU A 253 -2.11 15.20 15.65
N SER A 254 -2.98 16.10 15.18
CA SER A 254 -2.78 16.82 13.92
C SER A 254 -1.75 17.95 14.02
N ILE A 255 -1.39 18.43 15.21
CA ILE A 255 -0.39 19.50 15.39
C ILE A 255 0.95 19.18 14.68
N PRO A 256 1.64 18.06 14.97
CA PRO A 256 2.89 17.73 14.28
C PRO A 256 2.71 17.50 12.78
N VAL A 257 1.56 16.97 12.36
CA VAL A 257 1.26 16.76 10.93
C VAL A 257 1.12 18.07 10.19
N VAL A 258 0.37 19.03 10.73
CA VAL A 258 0.19 20.36 10.13
C VAL A 258 1.52 21.10 10.06
N LEU A 259 2.31 21.06 11.13
CA LEU A 259 3.67 21.62 11.13
C LEU A 259 4.54 21.00 10.03
N ASN A 260 4.46 19.68 9.83
CA ASN A 260 5.16 18.98 8.76
C ASN A 260 4.66 19.38 7.35
N LEU A 261 3.35 19.57 7.16
CA LEU A 261 2.77 20.01 5.88
C LEU A 261 3.20 21.44 5.52
N VAL A 262 3.26 22.33 6.52
CA VAL A 262 3.69 23.72 6.32
C VAL A 262 5.22 23.83 6.13
N SER A 263 5.99 22.91 6.71
CA SER A 263 7.45 22.86 6.56
C SER A 263 7.90 22.74 5.10
N SER A 264 8.96 23.47 4.74
CA SER A 264 9.64 23.31 3.45
C SER A 264 10.40 21.98 3.36
N ARG A 265 10.79 21.40 4.50
CA ARG A 265 11.43 20.09 4.63
C ARG A 265 10.43 19.07 5.18
N GLN A 266 9.39 18.82 4.39
CA GLN A 266 8.37 17.84 4.75
C GLN A 266 8.98 16.44 4.83
N VAL A 267 8.78 15.76 5.96
CA VAL A 267 9.12 14.35 6.14
C VAL A 267 7.97 13.48 5.64
N MET A 268 8.32 12.42 4.91
CA MET A 268 7.37 11.53 4.25
C MET A 268 7.09 10.28 5.11
N ASN A 269 5.81 9.88 5.18
CA ASN A 269 5.35 8.60 5.76
C ASN A 269 5.73 8.37 7.22
N THR A 270 5.79 9.43 8.01
CA THR A 270 6.09 9.33 9.43
C THR A 270 4.83 9.08 10.23
N SER A 271 4.87 8.04 11.07
CA SER A 271 3.98 7.93 12.22
C SER A 271 4.62 8.62 13.41
N PHE A 272 3.89 9.53 14.05
CA PHE A 272 4.36 10.24 15.25
C PHE A 272 3.99 9.52 16.55
N ASN A 273 3.32 8.35 16.48
CA ASN A 273 2.91 7.58 17.65
C ASN A 273 2.91 6.06 17.39
N PRO A 274 3.04 5.23 18.43
CA PRO A 274 3.04 3.77 18.29
C PRO A 274 1.74 3.18 17.74
N LEU A 275 0.62 3.89 17.94
CA LEU A 275 -0.70 3.45 17.47
C LEU A 275 -0.94 3.76 15.98
N ARG A 276 -0.02 4.47 15.33
CA ARG A 276 -0.11 4.90 13.92
C ARG A 276 -1.43 5.60 13.59
N ILE A 277 -1.87 6.49 14.48
CA ILE A 277 -3.09 7.30 14.30
C ILE A 277 -2.67 8.73 13.93
N VAL A 278 -3.25 9.31 12.88
CA VAL A 278 -2.87 10.64 12.36
C VAL A 278 -1.41 10.69 11.87
N ASN A 279 -1.13 9.99 10.78
CA ASN A 279 0.20 9.91 10.14
C ASN A 279 0.46 11.00 9.10
N THR A 280 1.68 11.16 8.60
CA THR A 280 1.90 11.91 7.35
C THR A 280 1.87 10.97 6.16
N TYR A 281 1.32 11.44 5.03
CA TYR A 281 1.30 10.67 3.79
C TYR A 281 2.01 11.46 2.71
N GLY A 282 3.01 10.84 2.10
CA GLY A 282 3.63 11.34 0.89
C GLY A 282 3.80 10.20 -0.10
N ALA A 283 3.54 10.47 -1.37
CA ALA A 283 3.65 9.49 -2.44
C ALA A 283 4.56 10.00 -3.55
N PHE A 284 5.59 9.23 -3.87
CA PHE A 284 6.45 9.45 -5.03
C PHE A 284 7.04 10.88 -5.12
N GLY A 285 7.49 11.42 -3.98
CA GLY A 285 8.14 12.75 -3.94
C GLY A 285 9.35 12.85 -4.86
N SER A 286 10.07 11.74 -5.04
CA SER A 286 11.13 11.57 -6.03
C SER A 286 10.83 10.39 -6.94
N ILE A 287 11.20 10.51 -8.21
CA ILE A 287 10.94 9.50 -9.24
C ILE A 287 12.27 8.98 -9.79
N THR A 288 12.47 7.68 -9.71
CA THR A 288 13.61 7.05 -10.38
C THR A 288 13.42 7.16 -11.89
N LYS A 289 14.48 7.55 -12.59
CA LYS A 289 14.50 7.69 -14.06
C LYS A 289 14.87 6.40 -14.79
N GLU A 290 15.44 5.45 -14.06
CA GLU A 290 15.88 4.16 -14.57
C GLU A 290 15.34 3.04 -13.70
N ARG A 291 14.80 1.99 -14.33
CA ARG A 291 14.37 0.79 -13.62
C ARG A 291 15.56 -0.12 -13.39
N THR A 292 16.03 -0.21 -12.16
CA THR A 292 17.04 -1.19 -11.75
C THR A 292 16.39 -2.33 -11.00
N GLU A 293 16.98 -3.52 -11.10
CA GLU A 293 16.47 -4.73 -10.48
C GLU A 293 17.61 -5.58 -9.96
N VAL A 294 17.45 -6.10 -8.75
CA VAL A 294 18.31 -7.16 -8.21
C VAL A 294 17.71 -8.51 -8.61
N ILE A 295 18.52 -9.35 -9.24
CA ILE A 295 18.20 -10.72 -9.64
C ILE A 295 19.05 -11.66 -8.81
N LEU A 296 18.39 -12.55 -8.06
CA LEU A 296 19.07 -13.57 -7.27
C LEU A 296 19.38 -14.77 -8.16
N GLN A 297 20.62 -15.22 -8.15
CA GLN A 297 21.09 -16.34 -8.94
C GLN A 297 21.74 -17.39 -8.04
N GLY A 298 21.47 -18.66 -8.29
CA GLY A 298 22.15 -19.79 -7.65
C GLY A 298 22.99 -20.59 -8.64
N THR A 299 24.01 -21.30 -8.15
CA THR A 299 24.77 -22.27 -8.95
C THR A 299 25.14 -23.50 -8.11
N SER A 300 25.19 -24.66 -8.75
CA SER A 300 25.72 -25.91 -8.18
C SER A 300 27.23 -26.08 -8.39
N SER A 301 27.89 -25.13 -9.08
CA SER A 301 29.35 -25.16 -9.32
C SER A 301 30.13 -25.22 -8.00
N LEU A 302 31.27 -25.93 -8.01
CA LEU A 302 32.19 -25.97 -6.88
C LEU A 302 32.87 -24.60 -6.68
N ASP A 303 33.35 -24.02 -7.78
CA ASP A 303 33.98 -22.69 -7.80
C ASP A 303 33.00 -21.66 -8.40
N PRO A 304 32.62 -20.60 -7.66
CA PRO A 304 31.73 -19.56 -8.16
C PRO A 304 32.40 -18.64 -9.20
N HIS A 305 33.73 -18.70 -9.32
CA HIS A 305 34.53 -17.93 -10.28
C HIS A 305 34.83 -18.70 -11.57
N ASP A 306 34.44 -19.98 -11.66
CA ASP A 306 34.57 -20.76 -12.89
C ASP A 306 33.78 -20.11 -14.04
N PRO A 307 34.41 -19.76 -15.17
CA PRO A 307 33.73 -19.18 -16.33
C PRO A 307 32.63 -20.08 -16.93
N THR A 308 32.68 -21.38 -16.67
CA THR A 308 31.69 -22.38 -17.12
C THR A 308 30.54 -22.57 -16.12
N ALA A 309 30.60 -21.94 -14.94
CA ALA A 309 29.54 -22.03 -13.94
C ALA A 309 28.20 -21.52 -14.49
N VAL A 310 27.20 -22.39 -14.48
CA VAL A 310 25.83 -22.03 -14.86
C VAL A 310 25.14 -21.40 -13.66
N TRP A 311 24.70 -20.15 -13.82
CA TRP A 311 23.96 -19.40 -12.82
C TRP A 311 22.48 -19.33 -13.22
N GLU A 312 21.62 -19.88 -12.39
CA GLU A 312 20.18 -19.98 -12.64
C GLU A 312 19.41 -18.98 -11.76
N GLU A 313 18.40 -18.34 -12.33
CA GLU A 313 17.69 -17.22 -11.70
C GLU A 313 16.51 -17.71 -10.87
N PHE A 314 16.40 -17.19 -9.64
CA PHE A 314 15.18 -17.27 -8.85
C PHE A 314 14.19 -16.23 -9.36
N GLU A 315 12.96 -16.65 -9.65
CA GLU A 315 11.91 -15.74 -10.13
C GLU A 315 10.96 -15.34 -9.01
N PHE A 316 10.70 -14.04 -8.89
CA PHE A 316 9.69 -13.47 -8.01
C PHE A 316 8.29 -13.57 -8.63
N LYS A 317 7.24 -13.31 -7.87
CA LYS A 317 5.86 -13.54 -8.34
C LYS A 317 5.38 -12.52 -9.36
N CYS A 318 5.70 -11.23 -9.17
CA CYS A 318 5.25 -10.16 -10.06
C CYS A 318 6.25 -9.06 -10.37
N LYS A 319 7.29 -8.88 -9.55
CA LYS A 319 8.41 -7.99 -9.86
C LYS A 319 9.02 -8.34 -11.24
N PRO A 320 9.51 -7.37 -12.02
CA PRO A 320 10.27 -7.65 -13.24
C PRO A 320 11.43 -8.61 -13.01
N GLY A 321 11.52 -9.63 -13.88
CA GLY A 321 12.48 -10.74 -13.85
C GLY A 321 12.65 -11.28 -15.26
N ASP A 322 12.03 -12.41 -15.58
CA ASP A 322 11.95 -12.92 -16.96
C ASP A 322 11.48 -11.86 -17.97
N LEU A 323 12.23 -11.72 -19.07
CA LEU A 323 11.98 -10.78 -20.15
C LEU A 323 10.67 -11.04 -20.90
N ARG A 324 10.20 -12.29 -20.92
CA ARG A 324 8.95 -12.69 -21.57
C ARG A 324 7.74 -12.63 -20.64
N ARG A 325 7.94 -12.49 -19.33
CA ARG A 325 6.84 -12.33 -18.40
C ARG A 325 6.15 -10.99 -18.62
N ARG A 326 4.86 -11.07 -18.95
CA ARG A 326 3.95 -9.92 -18.94
C ARG A 326 3.84 -9.34 -17.52
N PRO A 327 3.88 -8.00 -17.34
CA PRO A 327 3.62 -7.38 -16.04
C PRO A 327 2.29 -7.85 -15.44
N CYS A 328 2.23 -8.08 -14.13
CA CYS A 328 1.04 -8.65 -13.50
C CYS A 328 -0.11 -7.64 -13.32
N LEU A 329 -1.33 -8.15 -13.18
CA LEU A 329 -2.47 -7.41 -12.61
C LEU A 329 -2.83 -8.06 -11.27
N ILE A 330 -2.51 -7.40 -10.15
CA ILE A 330 -2.68 -7.98 -8.80
C ILE A 330 -3.45 -7.10 -7.82
N SER A 331 -3.68 -5.81 -8.12
CA SER A 331 -4.45 -4.93 -7.23
C SER A 331 -5.85 -5.51 -6.97
N PRO A 332 -6.35 -5.51 -5.72
CA PRO A 332 -5.85 -4.83 -4.51
C PRO A 332 -4.74 -5.57 -3.74
N TYR A 333 -4.34 -6.76 -4.15
CA TYR A 333 -3.31 -7.54 -3.46
C TYR A 333 -1.88 -7.03 -3.75
N HIS A 334 -0.91 -7.48 -2.96
CA HIS A 334 0.51 -7.24 -3.19
C HIS A 334 1.38 -8.37 -2.62
N TYR A 335 2.50 -8.65 -3.28
CA TYR A 335 3.55 -9.50 -2.73
C TYR A 335 4.58 -8.64 -2.00
N ARG A 336 4.68 -8.81 -0.67
CA ARG A 336 5.56 -7.99 0.17
C ARG A 336 7.03 -8.11 -0.23
N LEU A 337 7.49 -9.33 -0.53
CA LEU A 337 8.87 -9.57 -0.95
C LEU A 337 9.22 -8.83 -2.25
N ASP A 338 8.35 -8.89 -3.26
CA ASP A 338 8.50 -8.16 -4.52
C ASP A 338 8.61 -6.64 -4.29
N TRP A 339 7.83 -6.09 -3.37
CA TRP A 339 7.89 -4.67 -3.00
C TRP A 339 9.18 -4.32 -2.25
N LEU A 340 9.63 -5.16 -1.32
CA LEU A 340 10.90 -4.95 -0.61
C LEU A 340 12.09 -5.03 -1.58
N MET A 341 12.07 -5.96 -2.53
CA MET A 341 13.10 -6.07 -3.57
C MET A 341 13.13 -4.84 -4.48
N TRP A 342 11.98 -4.19 -4.75
CA TRP A 342 11.96 -2.91 -5.45
C TRP A 342 12.74 -1.83 -4.69
N PHE A 343 12.51 -1.68 -3.38
CA PHE A 343 13.28 -0.72 -2.57
C PHE A 343 14.77 -1.03 -2.56
N ALA A 344 15.12 -2.31 -2.38
CA ALA A 344 16.51 -2.74 -2.35
C ALA A 344 17.26 -2.45 -3.66
N ALA A 345 16.59 -2.50 -4.81
CA ALA A 345 17.24 -2.26 -6.10
C ALA A 345 17.76 -0.83 -6.30
N PHE A 346 17.38 0.12 -5.44
CA PHE A 346 17.90 1.50 -5.41
C PHE A 346 18.85 1.78 -4.24
N GLN A 347 19.07 0.79 -3.39
CA GLN A 347 19.89 0.87 -2.18
C GLN A 347 21.04 -0.13 -2.29
N THR A 348 21.81 -0.30 -1.21
CA THR A 348 22.86 -1.33 -1.15
C THR A 348 22.42 -2.51 -0.28
N TYR A 349 23.11 -3.64 -0.39
CA TYR A 349 22.79 -4.82 0.42
C TYR A 349 23.15 -4.63 1.90
N GLU A 350 24.08 -3.74 2.24
CA GLU A 350 24.39 -3.35 3.61
C GLU A 350 23.25 -2.56 4.26
N GLN A 351 22.50 -1.77 3.47
CA GLN A 351 21.28 -1.12 3.93
C GLN A 351 20.08 -2.09 3.99
N ASN A 352 20.18 -3.22 3.30
CA ASN A 352 19.12 -4.22 3.14
C ASN A 352 19.63 -5.61 3.52
N GLU A 353 20.17 -5.76 4.73
CA GLU A 353 20.82 -6.99 5.19
C GLU A 353 19.90 -8.23 5.15
N TRP A 354 18.58 -8.01 5.19
CA TRP A 354 17.57 -9.03 5.01
C TRP A 354 17.70 -9.79 3.68
N ILE A 355 18.33 -9.21 2.65
CA ILE A 355 18.63 -9.89 1.38
C ILE A 355 19.69 -10.97 1.56
N ILE A 356 20.68 -10.75 2.42
CA ILE A 356 21.68 -11.76 2.75
C ILE A 356 21.05 -12.87 3.60
N HIS A 357 20.14 -12.51 4.50
CA HIS A 357 19.31 -13.49 5.21
C HIS A 357 18.50 -14.36 4.24
N LEU A 358 17.82 -13.74 3.27
CA LEU A 358 17.11 -14.42 2.19
C LEU A 358 18.04 -15.34 1.40
N ALA A 359 19.23 -14.88 1.01
CA ALA A 359 20.22 -15.70 0.31
C ALA A 359 20.63 -16.95 1.13
N GLY A 360 20.85 -16.80 2.44
CA GLY A 360 21.12 -17.94 3.33
C GLY A 360 19.98 -18.95 3.36
N LYS A 361 18.73 -18.49 3.43
CA LYS A 361 17.55 -19.38 3.41
C LYS A 361 17.34 -20.06 2.06
N LEU A 362 17.65 -19.39 0.94
CA LEU A 362 17.61 -20.00 -0.39
C LEU A 362 18.74 -21.04 -0.60
N LEU A 363 19.92 -20.82 -0.03
CA LEU A 363 21.03 -21.79 0.02
C LEU A 363 20.65 -23.05 0.81
N ALA A 364 19.87 -22.87 1.88
CA ALA A 364 19.33 -23.97 2.68
C ALA A 364 18.08 -24.62 2.08
N GLN A 365 17.53 -24.09 0.98
CA GLN A 365 16.30 -24.57 0.34
C GLN A 365 15.08 -24.62 1.28
N GLU A 366 14.99 -23.66 2.22
CA GLU A 366 13.89 -23.59 3.19
C GLU A 366 12.53 -23.41 2.49
N GLU A 367 11.62 -24.38 2.67
CA GLU A 367 10.34 -24.46 1.95
C GLU A 367 9.47 -23.20 2.13
N GLU A 368 9.35 -22.71 3.36
CA GLU A 368 8.55 -21.53 3.69
C GLU A 368 9.03 -20.29 2.93
N THR A 369 10.36 -20.13 2.79
CA THR A 369 10.96 -19.01 2.07
C THR A 369 10.82 -19.18 0.56
N LEU A 370 11.03 -20.38 0.05
CA LEU A 370 10.84 -20.69 -1.38
C LEU A 370 9.39 -20.48 -1.82
N SER A 371 8.41 -20.67 -0.92
CA SER A 371 6.99 -20.42 -1.18
C SER A 371 6.68 -18.94 -1.52
N LEU A 372 7.57 -18.01 -1.17
CA LEU A 372 7.45 -16.59 -1.49
C LEU A 372 7.85 -16.27 -2.93
N LEU A 373 8.61 -17.16 -3.58
CA LEU A 373 9.05 -17.05 -4.96
C LEU A 373 8.06 -17.72 -5.92
N ALA A 374 8.16 -17.41 -7.22
CA ALA A 374 7.40 -18.07 -8.27
C ALA A 374 8.13 -19.31 -8.81
N THR A 375 9.46 -19.25 -8.92
CA THR A 375 10.25 -20.35 -9.45
C THR A 375 11.53 -20.51 -8.66
N ASN A 376 11.73 -21.72 -8.15
CA ASN A 376 13.00 -22.18 -7.61
C ASN A 376 13.69 -23.04 -8.69
N PRO A 377 14.82 -22.60 -9.26
CA PRO A 377 15.52 -23.41 -10.26
C PRO A 377 16.02 -24.74 -9.66
N PHE A 378 16.31 -24.81 -8.36
CA PHE A 378 16.86 -26.01 -7.71
C PHE A 378 15.79 -26.97 -7.17
N ALA A 379 14.51 -26.75 -7.48
CA ALA A 379 13.43 -27.62 -7.02
C ALA A 379 13.66 -29.07 -7.50
N GLY A 380 13.66 -30.02 -6.55
CA GLY A 380 13.92 -31.44 -6.83
C GLY A 380 15.37 -31.78 -7.21
N ARG A 381 16.31 -30.85 -6.99
CA ARG A 381 17.76 -31.04 -7.20
C ARG A 381 18.53 -30.74 -5.92
N ASP A 382 19.83 -31.01 -5.94
CA ASP A 382 20.72 -30.58 -4.86
C ASP A 382 20.65 -29.05 -4.66
N PRO A 383 20.68 -28.57 -3.40
CA PRO A 383 20.72 -27.14 -3.11
C PRO A 383 21.87 -26.42 -3.84
N PRO A 384 21.69 -25.13 -4.20
CA PRO A 384 22.78 -24.36 -4.77
C PRO A 384 23.94 -24.25 -3.78
N ARG A 385 25.18 -24.37 -4.26
CA ARG A 385 26.38 -24.19 -3.45
C ARG A 385 26.66 -22.72 -3.19
N TRP A 386 26.30 -21.87 -4.14
CA TRP A 386 26.52 -20.43 -4.09
C TRP A 386 25.28 -19.68 -4.56
N ILE A 387 25.02 -18.55 -3.91
CA ILE A 387 24.03 -17.57 -4.35
C ILE A 387 24.71 -16.21 -4.51
N ARG A 388 24.34 -15.47 -5.56
CA ARG A 388 24.78 -14.09 -5.77
C ARG A 388 23.60 -13.20 -6.12
N GLY A 389 23.79 -11.89 -5.94
CA GLY A 389 22.88 -10.86 -6.42
C GLY A 389 23.49 -10.16 -7.61
N GLU A 390 22.77 -10.11 -8.73
CA GLU A 390 23.18 -9.38 -9.92
C GLU A 390 22.27 -8.18 -10.15
N HIS A 391 22.87 -7.05 -10.55
CA HIS A 391 22.14 -5.81 -10.79
C HIS A 391 21.94 -5.58 -12.27
N PHE A 392 20.69 -5.36 -12.66
CA PHE A 392 20.29 -5.16 -14.04
C PHE A 392 19.49 -3.88 -14.20
N LYS A 393 19.72 -3.20 -15.32
CA LYS A 393 18.84 -2.14 -15.80
C LYS A 393 17.79 -2.75 -16.71
N TYR A 394 16.53 -2.58 -16.35
CA TYR A 394 15.38 -2.99 -17.13
C TYR A 394 14.80 -1.80 -17.90
N LYS A 395 14.20 -2.08 -19.05
CA LYS A 395 13.33 -1.16 -19.78
C LYS A 395 12.18 -1.95 -20.40
N PHE A 396 11.03 -1.33 -20.56
CA PHE A 396 9.98 -1.90 -21.39
C PHE A 396 10.46 -2.07 -22.82
N SER A 397 10.11 -3.19 -23.43
CA SER A 397 10.21 -3.34 -24.88
C SER A 397 9.26 -2.34 -25.57
N GLN A 398 9.43 -2.14 -26.87
CA GLN A 398 8.58 -1.24 -27.64
C GLN A 398 7.41 -2.05 -28.23
N PRO A 399 6.14 -1.68 -27.99
CA PRO A 399 5.01 -2.30 -28.68
C PRO A 399 5.20 -2.25 -30.20
N GLY A 400 5.02 -3.38 -30.88
CA GLY A 400 5.26 -3.50 -32.33
C GLY A 400 6.74 -3.52 -32.75
N GLY A 401 7.69 -3.39 -31.81
CA GLY A 401 9.12 -3.52 -32.08
C GLY A 401 9.60 -4.98 -32.08
N LYS A 402 10.84 -5.20 -32.52
CA LYS A 402 11.46 -6.55 -32.64
C LYS A 402 11.35 -7.39 -31.37
N HIS A 403 11.74 -6.82 -30.22
CA HIS A 403 11.68 -7.53 -28.93
C HIS A 403 10.25 -7.95 -28.55
N ALA A 404 9.26 -7.08 -28.77
CA ALA A 404 7.86 -7.40 -28.49
C ALA A 404 7.31 -8.46 -29.45
N ALA A 405 7.75 -8.46 -30.71
CA ALA A 405 7.43 -9.52 -31.68
C ALA A 405 8.01 -10.89 -31.24
N ASP A 406 9.17 -10.90 -30.57
CA ASP A 406 9.77 -12.10 -29.95
C ASP A 406 9.10 -12.51 -28.60
N GLY A 407 8.00 -11.86 -28.25
CA GLY A 407 7.26 -12.09 -27.00
C GLY A 407 7.89 -11.48 -25.75
N LYS A 408 8.91 -10.60 -25.88
CA LYS A 408 9.55 -9.95 -24.73
C LYS A 408 8.81 -8.67 -24.35
N TRP A 409 8.43 -8.56 -23.08
CA TRP A 409 7.87 -7.35 -22.46
C TRP A 409 8.97 -6.42 -21.91
N TRP A 410 10.13 -7.00 -21.62
CA TRP A 410 11.27 -6.29 -21.06
C TRP A 410 12.52 -6.50 -21.89
N ILE A 411 13.42 -5.54 -21.81
CA ILE A 411 14.82 -5.67 -22.19
C ILE A 411 15.67 -5.34 -20.96
N ARG A 412 16.77 -6.07 -20.77
CA ARG A 412 17.68 -5.82 -19.65
C ARG A 412 19.13 -5.72 -20.07
N LYS A 413 19.90 -4.95 -19.32
CA LYS A 413 21.35 -4.85 -19.44
C LYS A 413 21.97 -5.04 -18.06
N ARG A 414 22.95 -5.94 -17.93
CA ARG A 414 23.71 -6.12 -16.69
C ARG A 414 24.51 -4.85 -16.40
N ILE A 415 24.43 -4.38 -15.15
CA ILE A 415 25.18 -3.21 -14.67
C ILE A 415 26.42 -3.70 -13.90
N GLY A 416 26.25 -4.72 -13.05
CA GLY A 416 27.31 -5.27 -12.24
C GLY A 416 26.78 -6.15 -11.11
N PRO A 417 27.66 -6.68 -10.24
CA PRO A 417 27.24 -7.42 -9.06
C PRO A 417 26.55 -6.50 -8.06
N TYR A 418 25.49 -6.99 -7.41
CA TYR A 418 24.82 -6.33 -6.29
C TYR A 418 25.43 -6.79 -4.96
N PHE A 419 25.61 -8.11 -4.77
CA PHE A 419 26.43 -8.69 -3.69
C PHE A 419 27.21 -9.90 -4.24
N PRO A 420 28.42 -10.19 -3.72
CA PRO A 420 29.27 -11.25 -4.25
C PRO A 420 28.67 -12.65 -4.04
N PRO A 421 29.17 -13.69 -4.74
CA PRO A 421 28.81 -15.08 -4.41
C PRO A 421 29.03 -15.38 -2.93
N VAL A 422 27.98 -15.83 -2.26
CA VAL A 422 27.99 -16.28 -0.87
C VAL A 422 27.58 -17.75 -0.79
N ASN A 423 28.11 -18.46 0.19
CA ASN A 423 27.74 -19.83 0.52
C ASN A 423 27.32 -19.91 1.99
N LEU A 424 26.68 -21.03 2.35
CA LEU A 424 26.07 -21.17 3.67
C LEU A 424 27.13 -21.09 4.79
N GLN A 425 28.27 -21.74 4.62
CA GLN A 425 29.37 -21.75 5.59
C GLN A 425 29.95 -20.34 5.83
N GLY A 426 30.17 -19.56 4.78
CA GLY A 426 30.69 -18.19 4.85
C GLY A 426 29.71 -17.22 5.50
N LEU A 427 28.41 -17.50 5.44
CA LEU A 427 27.38 -16.69 6.09
C LEU A 427 27.22 -16.97 7.60
N ARG A 428 27.85 -18.02 8.14
CA ARG A 428 27.69 -18.41 9.56
C ARG A 428 27.92 -17.26 10.53
N LYS A 429 29.09 -16.62 10.46
CA LYS A 429 29.42 -15.48 11.32
C LYS A 429 28.45 -14.31 11.12
N PHE A 430 28.02 -14.06 9.88
CA PHE A 430 27.10 -12.97 9.57
C PHE A 430 25.73 -13.14 10.25
N PHE A 431 25.22 -14.38 10.31
CA PHE A 431 23.98 -14.72 11.01
C PHE A 431 24.15 -14.67 12.54
N GLU A 432 25.26 -15.20 13.05
CA GLU A 432 25.59 -15.16 14.48
C GLU A 432 25.69 -13.71 14.99
N ASP A 433 26.42 -12.84 14.29
CA ASP A 433 26.59 -11.42 14.65
C ASP A 433 25.24 -10.65 14.71
N ARG A 434 24.20 -11.16 14.05
CA ARG A 434 22.84 -10.55 13.99
C ARG A 434 21.81 -11.28 14.85
N ASN A 435 22.21 -12.31 15.58
CA ASN A 435 21.31 -13.20 16.33
C ASN A 435 20.19 -13.78 15.44
N TRP A 436 20.49 -14.10 14.19
CA TRP A 436 19.55 -14.76 13.29
C TRP A 436 19.70 -16.28 13.35
N PRO A 437 18.60 -17.04 13.34
CA PRO A 437 18.66 -18.50 13.25
C PRO A 437 19.46 -18.90 12.01
N TYR A 438 20.50 -19.70 12.19
CA TYR A 438 21.29 -20.20 11.08
C TYR A 438 20.43 -21.17 10.24
N PRO A 439 20.29 -20.95 8.91
CA PRO A 439 19.47 -21.80 8.07
C PRO A 439 20.05 -23.21 8.02
N VAL A 440 19.20 -24.21 8.28
CA VAL A 440 19.55 -25.63 8.20
C VAL A 440 18.91 -26.19 6.94
N GLN A 441 19.63 -27.07 6.23
CA GLN A 441 19.04 -27.84 5.13
C GLN A 441 18.11 -28.89 5.75
N ASP A 442 16.83 -28.80 5.43
CA ASP A 442 15.83 -29.79 5.84
C ASP A 442 16.01 -31.14 5.11
#